data_AF-A0A1Q3M7R9-F1
#
_entry.id   AF-A0A1Q3M7R9-F1
#
_cell.length_a   1.000
_cell.length_b   1.000
_cell.length_c   1.000
_cell.angle_alpha   90.00
_cell.angle_beta   90.00
_cell.angle_gamma   90.00
#
_symmetry.space_group_name_H-M   'P 1'
#
loop_
_entity.id
_entity.type
_entity.pdbx_description
1 polymer ?
#
loop_
_entity_poly.entity_id
_entity_poly.type
_entity_poly.pdbx_seq_one_letter_code
_entity_poly.pdbx_strand_id
1 'polypeptide(L)'
;MKKLLKKVTLLATFLFMSNLSFADTFNFEKINITQINLNEIMKNVYKMKENNYQTTKKVNQVLIKSSPEVLLTMRPTIEYENIQGKTHYQVVIDIDELVNGKPKKYEKCAKSVDAFTFSKDIQQGKYTLIGMLLQGSVCNFDDN
;
A
#
# COMPACT_ATOMS: atom_id res chain seq x y z
N MET A 1 12.50 -57.72 15.70
CA MET A 1 11.48 -56.66 15.55
C MET A 1 12.12 -55.41 14.92
N LYS A 2 12.06 -55.24 13.60
CA LYS A 2 12.51 -54.04 12.86
C LYS A 2 11.30 -53.47 12.11
N LYS A 3 10.40 -52.76 12.81
CA LYS A 3 9.17 -52.20 12.22
C LYS A 3 8.84 -50.78 12.73
N LEU A 4 9.84 -49.96 13.05
CA LEU A 4 9.60 -48.57 13.48
C LEU A 4 10.16 -47.46 12.56
N LEU A 5 11.00 -47.77 11.56
CA LEU A 5 11.65 -46.71 10.77
C LEU A 5 10.90 -46.20 9.53
N LYS A 6 9.81 -46.85 9.10
CA LYS A 6 9.14 -46.47 7.84
C LYS A 6 8.04 -45.40 7.95
N LYS A 7 7.72 -44.92 9.17
CA LYS A 7 6.63 -43.94 9.37
C LYS A 7 7.07 -42.51 9.65
N VAL A 8 8.36 -42.27 9.93
CA VAL A 8 8.86 -40.92 10.28
C VAL A 8 9.26 -40.11 9.04
N THR A 9 9.60 -40.77 7.94
CA THR A 9 10.09 -40.09 6.73
C THR A 9 9.00 -39.29 6.00
N LEU A 10 7.72 -39.68 6.12
CA LEU A 10 6.63 -39.03 5.38
C LEU A 10 6.19 -37.67 5.98
N LEU A 11 6.33 -37.51 7.31
CA LEU A 11 6.01 -36.24 7.97
C LEU A 11 7.08 -35.18 7.75
N ALA A 12 8.34 -35.58 7.64
CA ALA A 12 9.44 -34.64 7.35
C ALA A 12 9.25 -33.97 5.98
N THR A 13 8.84 -34.73 4.94
CA THR A 13 8.60 -34.17 3.60
C THR A 13 7.43 -33.17 3.57
N PHE A 14 6.42 -33.36 4.43
CA PHE A 14 5.31 -32.41 4.57
C PHE A 14 5.73 -31.12 5.27
N LEU A 15 6.64 -31.20 6.26
CA LEU A 15 7.20 -30.04 6.96
C LEU A 15 8.18 -29.21 6.11
N PHE A 16 8.84 -29.83 5.12
CA PHE A 16 9.65 -29.08 4.14
C PHE A 16 8.80 -28.36 3.09
N MET A 17 7.60 -28.85 2.79
CA MET A 17 6.66 -28.17 1.88
C MET A 17 5.91 -27.01 2.55
N SER A 18 5.86 -26.94 3.88
CA SER A 18 5.27 -25.81 4.61
C SER A 18 6.15 -24.56 4.69
N ASN A 19 7.39 -24.61 4.19
CA ASN A 19 8.27 -23.44 4.03
C ASN A 19 8.13 -22.75 2.66
N LEU A 20 7.30 -23.27 1.76
CA LEU A 20 6.77 -22.45 0.68
C LEU A 20 5.84 -21.43 1.33
N SER A 21 6.41 -20.26 1.61
CA SER A 21 5.66 -19.18 2.22
C SER A 21 4.37 -18.99 1.43
N PHE A 22 3.25 -18.92 2.13
CA PHE A 22 1.94 -18.59 1.54
C PHE A 22 1.98 -17.29 0.71
N ALA A 23 3.07 -16.51 0.76
CA ALA A 23 3.30 -15.35 -0.10
C ALA A 23 3.42 -15.71 -1.59
N ASP A 24 3.83 -16.93 -1.96
CA ASP A 24 3.98 -17.33 -3.38
C ASP A 24 2.65 -17.82 -4.01
N THR A 25 1.58 -17.98 -3.21
CA THR A 25 0.27 -18.46 -3.72
C THR A 25 -0.69 -17.36 -4.15
N PHE A 26 -0.30 -16.10 -4.04
CA PHE A 26 -1.03 -14.98 -4.65
C PHE A 26 -0.16 -14.33 -5.72
N ASN A 27 -0.40 -14.71 -6.98
CA ASN A 27 0.08 -13.93 -8.13
C ASN A 27 -0.68 -12.59 -8.18
N PHE A 28 -0.38 -11.69 -7.25
CA PHE A 28 -0.74 -10.30 -7.41
C PHE A 28 -0.01 -9.76 -8.64
N GLU A 29 -0.76 -9.12 -9.54
CA GLU A 29 -0.17 -8.40 -10.66
C GLU A 29 0.91 -7.45 -10.11
N LYS A 30 2.16 -7.60 -10.57
CA LYS A 30 3.27 -6.79 -10.08
C LYS A 30 3.05 -5.34 -10.51
N ILE A 31 2.58 -4.50 -9.59
CA ILE A 31 2.39 -3.08 -9.84
C ILE A 31 3.75 -2.37 -9.70
N ASN A 32 4.19 -1.72 -10.77
CA ASN A 32 5.41 -0.93 -10.80
C ASN A 32 5.09 0.53 -11.13
N ILE A 33 5.78 1.45 -10.47
CA ILE A 33 5.75 2.88 -10.79
C ILE A 33 7.16 3.39 -11.06
N THR A 34 7.27 4.42 -11.89
CA THR A 34 8.58 5.01 -12.23
C THR A 34 9.01 6.05 -11.20
N GLN A 35 8.04 6.70 -10.54
CA GLN A 35 8.26 7.72 -9.53
C GLN A 35 7.22 7.58 -8.42
N ILE A 36 7.64 7.82 -7.17
CA ILE A 36 6.73 7.85 -6.03
C ILE A 36 6.06 9.24 -5.97
N ASN A 37 4.97 9.38 -6.70
CA ASN A 37 4.10 10.55 -6.65
C ASN A 37 2.64 10.14 -6.79
N LEU A 38 1.73 11.05 -6.42
CA LEU A 38 0.30 10.73 -6.39
C LEU A 38 -0.26 10.38 -7.77
N ASN A 39 0.20 11.01 -8.85
CA ASN A 39 -0.29 10.72 -10.20
C ASN A 39 0.04 9.29 -10.65
N GLU A 40 1.27 8.84 -10.45
CA GLU A 40 1.68 7.46 -10.75
C GLU A 40 0.89 6.45 -9.92
N ILE A 41 0.59 6.79 -8.66
CA ILE A 41 -0.22 5.95 -7.77
C ILE A 41 -1.69 5.90 -8.24
N MET A 42 -2.28 7.04 -8.61
CA MET A 42 -3.64 7.08 -9.18
C MET A 42 -3.77 6.18 -10.41
N LYS A 43 -2.80 6.26 -11.31
CA LYS A 43 -2.81 5.53 -12.58
C LYS A 43 -2.54 4.04 -12.42
N ASN A 44 -1.53 3.67 -11.62
CA ASN A 44 -1.03 2.28 -11.61
C ASN A 44 -1.55 1.48 -10.41
N VAL A 45 -1.74 2.11 -9.24
CA VAL A 45 -2.22 1.43 -8.03
C VAL A 45 -3.75 1.47 -7.97
N TYR A 46 -4.35 2.66 -8.02
CA TYR A 46 -5.82 2.79 -8.03
C TYR A 46 -6.45 2.47 -9.39
N LYS A 47 -5.65 2.35 -10.45
CA LYS A 47 -6.11 2.10 -11.83
C LYS A 47 -7.17 3.13 -12.30
N MET A 48 -7.09 4.36 -11.80
CA MET A 48 -8.03 5.42 -12.16
C MET A 48 -7.72 6.00 -13.54
N LYS A 49 -8.80 6.27 -14.30
CA LYS A 49 -8.70 7.01 -15.56
C LYS A 49 -8.48 8.49 -15.28
N GLU A 50 -7.67 9.15 -16.10
CA GLU A 50 -7.31 10.57 -15.94
C GLU A 50 -8.53 11.50 -15.88
N ASN A 51 -9.63 11.15 -16.55
CA ASN A 51 -10.86 11.95 -16.52
C ASN A 51 -11.63 11.89 -15.19
N ASN A 52 -11.33 10.90 -14.35
CA ASN A 52 -12.04 10.66 -13.08
C ASN A 52 -11.43 11.43 -11.91
N TYR A 53 -10.28 12.06 -12.10
CA TYR A 53 -9.64 12.89 -11.09
C TYR A 53 -9.12 14.20 -11.69
N GLN A 54 -8.74 15.12 -10.82
CA GLN A 54 -8.15 16.39 -11.20
C GLN A 54 -7.00 16.70 -10.25
N THR A 55 -5.84 17.05 -10.80
CA THR A 55 -4.74 17.58 -10.00
C THR A 55 -5.12 18.95 -9.46
N THR A 56 -4.88 19.16 -8.16
CA THR A 56 -5.12 20.47 -7.55
C THR A 56 -3.92 21.40 -7.79
N LYS A 57 -4.03 22.66 -7.37
CA LYS A 57 -2.88 23.58 -7.35
C LYS A 57 -1.82 23.17 -6.31
N LYS A 58 -2.16 22.31 -5.35
CA LYS A 58 -1.23 21.79 -4.35
C LYS A 58 -0.56 20.53 -4.90
N VAL A 59 0.76 20.48 -4.76
CA VAL A 59 1.55 19.28 -5.09
C VAL A 59 1.05 18.12 -4.24
N ASN A 60 1.04 16.91 -4.81
CA ASN A 60 0.66 15.68 -4.10
C ASN A 60 -0.79 15.70 -3.57
N GLN A 61 -1.68 16.40 -4.25
CA GLN A 61 -3.11 16.41 -3.94
C GLN A 61 -3.96 16.31 -5.21
N VAL A 62 -4.92 15.39 -5.22
CA VAL A 62 -5.88 15.19 -6.30
C VAL A 62 -7.31 15.19 -5.78
N LEU A 63 -8.23 15.72 -6.59
CA LEU A 63 -9.67 15.65 -6.37
C LEU A 63 -10.25 14.52 -7.22
N ILE A 64 -10.95 13.59 -6.59
CA ILE A 64 -11.70 12.54 -7.26
C ILE A 64 -13.11 13.05 -7.54
N LYS A 65 -13.52 13.00 -8.81
CA LYS A 65 -14.82 13.47 -9.29
C LYS A 65 -15.88 12.37 -9.08
N SER A 66 -16.15 12.07 -7.81
CA SER A 66 -17.18 11.12 -7.37
C SER A 66 -18.32 11.84 -6.65
N SER A 67 -19.38 11.10 -6.27
CA SER A 67 -20.40 11.59 -5.35
C SER A 67 -20.45 10.64 -4.15
N PRO A 68 -20.02 11.05 -2.95
CA PRO A 68 -19.43 12.36 -2.62
C PRO A 68 -18.06 12.59 -3.29
N GLU A 69 -17.67 13.85 -3.47
CA GLU A 69 -16.32 14.20 -3.93
C GLU A 69 -15.29 13.85 -2.85
N VAL A 70 -14.10 13.41 -3.27
CA VAL A 70 -13.03 12.98 -2.36
C VAL A 70 -11.73 13.67 -2.71
N LEU A 71 -11.08 14.28 -1.73
CA LEU A 71 -9.76 14.87 -1.85
C LEU A 71 -8.72 13.89 -1.31
N LEU A 72 -7.80 13.46 -2.16
CA LEU A 72 -6.68 12.63 -1.78
C LEU A 72 -5.44 13.50 -1.59
N THR A 73 -4.78 13.39 -0.44
CA THR A 73 -3.55 14.13 -0.15
C THR A 73 -2.45 13.16 0.27
N MET A 74 -1.39 13.09 -0.52
CA MET A 74 -0.24 12.24 -0.21
C MET A 74 0.70 12.97 0.76
N ARG A 75 0.98 12.32 1.90
CA ARG A 75 1.97 12.76 2.89
C ARG A 75 3.39 12.64 2.32
N PRO A 76 4.41 13.30 2.92
CA PRO A 76 5.79 13.07 2.55
C PRO A 76 6.14 11.58 2.59
N THR A 77 6.81 11.08 1.55
CA THR A 77 7.27 9.70 1.48
C THR A 77 8.31 9.43 2.56
N ILE A 78 8.15 8.34 3.30
CA ILE A 78 9.11 7.92 4.32
C ILE A 78 9.98 6.80 3.74
N GLU A 79 11.30 7.01 3.74
CA GLU A 79 12.28 5.97 3.42
C GLU A 79 12.71 5.28 4.72
N TYR A 80 12.72 3.94 4.74
CA TYR A 80 13.17 3.17 5.89
C TYR A 80 13.81 1.85 5.45
N GLU A 81 14.68 1.30 6.29
CA GLU A 81 15.26 -0.03 6.09
C GLU A 81 14.44 -1.07 6.86
N ASN A 82 14.07 -2.18 6.21
CA ASN A 82 13.40 -3.28 6.90
C ASN A 82 14.40 -4.14 7.70
N ILE A 83 13.91 -5.10 8.47
CA ILE A 83 14.74 -6.02 9.28
C ILE A 83 15.73 -6.87 8.45
N GLN A 84 15.56 -6.93 7.13
CA GLN A 84 16.42 -7.68 6.20
C GLN A 84 17.46 -6.77 5.51
N GLY A 85 17.57 -5.50 5.89
CA GLY A 85 18.50 -4.55 5.27
C GLY A 85 18.04 -4.01 3.92
N LYS A 86 16.74 -4.11 3.57
CA LYS A 86 16.19 -3.61 2.30
C LYS A 86 15.53 -2.25 2.49
N THR A 87 15.89 -1.29 1.64
CA THR A 87 15.27 0.03 1.60
C THR A 87 13.85 -0.03 1.03
N HIS A 88 12.89 0.41 1.83
CA HIS A 88 11.48 0.51 1.50
C HIS A 88 11.00 1.96 1.58
N TYR A 89 9.92 2.24 0.87
CA TYR A 89 9.30 3.55 0.79
C TYR A 89 7.84 3.44 1.20
N GLN A 90 7.46 4.10 2.29
CA GLN A 90 6.07 4.21 2.70
C GLN A 90 5.44 5.48 2.14
N VAL A 91 4.29 5.31 1.52
CA VAL A 91 3.42 6.39 1.06
C VAL A 91 2.12 6.29 1.85
N VAL A 92 1.67 7.40 2.41
CA VAL A 92 0.37 7.50 3.07
C VAL A 92 -0.47 8.54 2.33
N ILE A 93 -1.70 8.18 2.00
CA ILE A 93 -2.67 9.02 1.34
C ILE A 93 -3.83 9.25 2.29
N ASP A 94 -4.00 10.50 2.69
CA ASP A 94 -5.18 10.96 3.41
C ASP A 94 -6.38 11.03 2.47
N ILE A 95 -7.52 10.51 2.91
CA ILE A 95 -8.78 10.47 2.17
C ILE A 95 -9.79 11.37 2.87
N ASP A 96 -10.06 12.53 2.27
CA ASP A 96 -10.97 13.54 2.79
C ASP A 96 -12.24 13.62 1.92
N GLU A 97 -13.37 13.14 2.43
CA GLU A 97 -14.71 13.35 1.85
C GLU A 97 -15.04 14.84 1.91
N LEU A 98 -15.51 15.41 0.80
CA LEU A 98 -15.86 16.82 0.72
C LEU A 98 -17.37 17.02 0.90
N VAL A 99 -17.71 17.87 1.88
CA VAL A 99 -19.07 18.35 2.11
C VAL A 99 -19.08 19.86 1.84
N ASN A 100 -19.88 20.29 0.85
CA ASN A 100 -19.91 21.68 0.38
C ASN A 100 -18.51 22.21 -0.03
N GLY A 101 -17.72 21.38 -0.70
CA GLY A 101 -16.38 21.73 -1.20
C GLY A 101 -15.28 21.83 -0.12
N LYS A 102 -15.56 21.40 1.12
CA LYS A 102 -14.59 21.40 2.22
C LYS A 102 -14.43 20.00 2.81
N PRO A 103 -13.23 19.61 3.27
CA PRO A 103 -13.03 18.37 4.00
C PRO A 103 -14.01 18.26 5.16
N LYS A 104 -14.71 17.13 5.23
CA LYS A 104 -15.56 16.78 6.36
C LYS A 104 -14.71 16.81 7.63
N LYS A 105 -15.30 17.32 8.72
CA LYS A 105 -14.65 17.19 10.03
C LYS A 105 -14.79 15.76 10.51
N TYR A 106 -13.65 15.12 10.77
CA TYR A 106 -13.60 13.77 11.31
C TYR A 106 -13.52 13.81 12.83
N GLU A 107 -14.07 12.79 13.48
CA GLU A 107 -13.75 12.50 14.87
C GLU A 107 -12.28 12.10 15.00
N LYS A 108 -11.71 12.22 16.20
CA LYS A 108 -10.26 12.11 16.45
C LYS A 108 -9.61 10.87 15.85
N CYS A 109 -10.30 9.74 15.68
CA CYS A 109 -9.79 8.50 15.11
C CYS A 109 -10.63 7.97 13.95
N ALA A 110 -11.14 8.87 13.10
CA ALA A 110 -12.00 8.50 11.98
C ALA A 110 -11.45 8.93 10.62
N LYS A 111 -10.24 9.52 10.55
CA LYS A 111 -9.68 9.95 9.26
C LYS A 111 -9.23 8.72 8.47
N SER A 112 -9.80 8.57 7.28
CA SER A 112 -9.48 7.44 6.39
C SER A 112 -8.15 7.69 5.69
N VAL A 113 -7.32 6.65 5.62
CA VAL A 113 -6.05 6.65 4.89
C VAL A 113 -5.86 5.37 4.11
N ASP A 114 -5.13 5.48 3.01
CA ASP A 114 -4.48 4.34 2.37
C ASP A 114 -2.98 4.45 2.58
N ALA A 115 -2.31 3.32 2.78
CA ALA A 115 -0.85 3.26 2.88
C ALA A 115 -0.29 2.23 1.91
N PHE A 116 0.78 2.59 1.22
CA PHE A 116 1.47 1.77 0.24
C PHE A 116 2.94 1.65 0.61
N THR A 117 3.48 0.45 0.49
CA THR A 117 4.91 0.19 0.67
C THR A 117 5.50 -0.23 -0.65
N PHE A 118 6.53 0.50 -1.10
CA PHE A 118 7.28 0.19 -2.30
C PHE A 118 8.70 -0.27 -1.98
N SER A 119 9.21 -1.22 -2.76
CA SER A 119 10.63 -1.55 -2.82
C SER A 119 11.21 -1.00 -4.11
N LYS A 120 12.40 -0.40 -4.04
CA LYS A 120 13.10 0.05 -5.25
C LYS A 120 13.74 -1.14 -5.95
N ASP A 121 13.38 -1.36 -7.21
CA ASP A 121 14.08 -2.25 -8.12
C ASP A 121 15.28 -1.47 -8.70
N ILE A 122 16.44 -1.70 -8.12
CA ILE A 122 17.69 -0.98 -8.45
C ILE A 122 18.10 -1.24 -9.91
N GLN A 123 17.77 -2.40 -10.47
CA GLN A 123 18.17 -2.75 -11.84
C GLN A 123 17.31 -2.06 -12.90
N GLN A 124 16.04 -1.78 -12.58
CA GLN A 124 15.09 -1.21 -13.53
C GLN A 124 14.78 0.27 -13.29
N GLY A 125 15.27 0.86 -12.19
CA GLY A 125 14.96 2.23 -11.80
C GLY A 125 13.47 2.44 -11.49
N LYS A 126 12.76 1.37 -11.09
CA LYS A 126 11.32 1.37 -10.80
C LYS A 126 11.09 1.09 -9.32
N TYR A 127 9.89 1.40 -8.86
CA TYR A 127 9.41 1.06 -7.52
C TYR A 127 8.29 0.02 -7.66
N THR A 128 8.45 -1.13 -7.01
CA THR A 128 7.47 -2.21 -7.00
C THR A 128 6.63 -2.11 -5.73
N LEU A 129 5.30 -2.17 -5.87
CA LEU A 129 4.40 -2.26 -4.72
C LEU A 129 4.58 -3.63 -4.04
N ILE A 130 4.89 -3.64 -2.75
CA ILE A 130 5.14 -4.84 -1.95
C ILE A 130 4.24 -4.95 -0.71
N GLY A 131 3.46 -3.91 -0.42
CA GLY A 131 2.50 -3.90 0.68
C GLY A 131 1.46 -2.81 0.52
N MET A 132 0.24 -3.08 0.97
CA MET A 132 -0.86 -2.11 0.96
C MET A 132 -1.72 -2.26 2.20
N LEU A 133 -2.23 -1.14 2.70
CA LEU A 133 -3.27 -1.04 3.70
C LEU A 133 -4.32 -0.09 3.12
N LEU A 134 -5.54 -0.58 2.91
CA LEU A 134 -6.64 0.22 2.34
C LEU A 134 -7.67 0.54 3.42
N GLN A 135 -8.23 1.74 3.37
CA GLN A 135 -9.26 2.23 4.29
C GLN A 135 -8.86 2.08 5.75
N GLY A 136 -7.57 2.29 6.05
CA GLY A 136 -7.09 2.41 7.41
C GLY A 136 -7.73 3.63 8.06
N SER A 137 -7.86 3.61 9.39
CA SER A 137 -8.27 4.78 10.15
C SER A 137 -7.11 5.25 11.01
N VAL A 138 -6.77 6.53 10.93
CA VAL A 138 -5.72 7.14 11.76
C VAL A 138 -6.32 8.15 12.70
N CYS A 139 -5.70 8.23 13.88
CA CYS A 139 -6.01 9.28 14.81
C CYS A 139 -5.28 10.57 14.42
N ASN A 140 -6.04 11.66 14.28
CA ASN A 140 -5.47 13.00 14.39
C ASN A 140 -5.33 13.31 15.87
N PHE A 141 -4.10 13.29 16.35
CA PHE A 141 -3.77 13.92 17.61
C PHE A 141 -3.69 15.42 17.32
N ASP A 142 -4.68 16.18 17.81
CA ASP A 142 -4.57 17.64 17.80
C ASP A 142 -3.37 18.01 18.69
N ASP A 143 -2.24 18.33 18.07
CA ASP A 143 -1.10 18.99 18.73
C ASP A 143 -1.52 20.45 19.01
N ASN A 144 -2.31 20.64 20.07
CA ASN A 144 -2.53 21.97 20.65
C ASN A 144 -1.27 22.44 21.39
#